data_AF-A0A3M1EU30-F1
#
_entry.id   AF-A0A3M1EU30-F1
#
_cell.length_a   1.000
_cell.length_b   1.000
_cell.length_c   1.000
_cell.angle_alpha   90.00
_cell.angle_beta   90.00
_cell.angle_gamma   90.00
#
_symmetry.space_group_name_H-M   'P 1'
#
loop_
_entity.id
_entity.type
_entity.pdbx_description
1 polymer ?
#
loop_
_entity_poly.entity_id
_entity_poly.type
_entity_poly.pdbx_seq_one_letter_code
_entity_poly.pdbx_strand_id
1 'polypeptide(L)'
;MEQAGEAIAKRRHSVAARLGAGEAAIFDAHILILEDPDLLECARKGIFEEHKNAAAAWQTAIEKAAAAYEDLKDAYLQQRAVDVRDVGRQVLLI
;
A
#
# COMPACT_ATOMS: atom_id res chain seq x y z
N MET A 1 -1.33 -7.70 8.24
CA MET A 1 -0.46 -6.59 7.79
C MET A 1 1.00 -6.88 8.05
N GLU A 2 1.37 -7.43 9.21
CA GLU A 2 2.75 -7.83 9.53
C GLU A 2 3.43 -8.70 8.45
N GLN A 3 2.75 -9.73 7.94
CA GLN A 3 3.26 -10.57 6.84
C GLN A 3 3.44 -9.82 5.52
N ALA A 4 2.60 -8.84 5.22
CA ALA A 4 2.73 -8.01 4.02
C ALA A 4 3.93 -7.08 4.12
N GLY A 5 4.11 -6.44 5.28
CA GLY A 5 5.29 -5.63 5.59
C GLY A 5 6.58 -6.45 5.47
N GLU A 6 6.59 -7.68 5.99
CA GLU A 6 7.75 -8.57 5.90
C GLU A 6 8.07 -8.99 4.46
N ALA A 7 7.06 -9.28 3.64
CA ALA A 7 7.24 -9.59 2.22
C ALA A 7 7.79 -8.39 1.42
N ILE A 8 7.32 -7.18 1.74
CA ILE A 8 7.83 -5.94 1.14
C ILE A 8 9.28 -5.67 1.58
N ALA A 9 9.60 -5.85 2.86
CA ALA A 9 10.96 -5.73 3.38
C ALA A 9 11.94 -6.72 2.72
N LYS A 10 11.48 -7.95 2.46
CA LYS A 10 12.29 -8.98 1.78
C LYS A 10 12.60 -8.59 0.33
N ARG A 11 11.63 -8.02 -0.39
CA ARG A 11 11.83 -7.47 -1.75
C ARG A 11 12.74 -6.25 -1.73
N ARG A 12 12.58 -5.34 -0.76
CA ARG A 12 13.48 -4.21 -0.55
C ARG A 12 14.93 -4.66 -0.44
N HIS A 13 15.20 -5.67 0.40
CA HIS A 13 16.56 -6.18 0.60
C HIS A 13 17.14 -6.77 -0.69
N SER A 14 16.35 -7.53 -1.45
CA SER A 14 16.77 -8.09 -2.75
C SER A 14 17.06 -7.01 -3.79
N VAL A 15 16.26 -5.95 -3.85
CA VAL A 15 16.46 -4.83 -4.78
C VAL A 15 17.66 -3.98 -4.36
N ALA A 16 17.82 -3.67 -3.08
CA ALA A 16 18.97 -2.94 -2.55
C ALA A 16 20.29 -3.64 -2.88
N ALA A 17 20.32 -4.97 -2.76
CA ALA A 17 21.49 -5.78 -3.10
C ALA A 17 21.82 -5.82 -4.60
N ARG A 18 20.83 -5.62 -5.48
CA ARG A 18 20.99 -5.76 -6.94
C ARG A 18 21.12 -4.43 -7.69
N LEU A 19 20.42 -3.40 -7.24
CA LEU A 19 20.26 -2.12 -7.94
C LEU A 19 20.69 -0.91 -7.11
N GLY A 20 20.99 -1.09 -5.82
CA GLY A 20 21.43 -0.03 -4.91
C GLY A 20 20.30 0.51 -4.01
N ALA A 21 20.70 1.29 -3.00
CA ALA A 21 19.80 1.76 -1.94
C ALA A 21 18.76 2.81 -2.41
N GLY A 22 19.08 3.61 -3.44
CA GLY A 22 18.14 4.58 -4.00
C GLY A 22 16.89 3.91 -4.57
N GLU A 23 17.08 2.85 -5.32
CA GLU A 23 16.03 2.09 -5.99
C GLU A 23 15.22 1.25 -5.01
N ALA A 24 15.78 0.95 -3.84
CA ALA A 24 15.09 0.26 -2.77
C ALA A 24 14.25 1.21 -1.88
N ALA A 25 14.53 2.51 -1.87
CA ALA A 25 13.82 3.49 -1.04
C ALA A 25 12.32 3.60 -1.39
N ILE A 26 11.94 3.20 -2.60
CA ILE A 26 10.53 3.14 -3.00
C ILE A 26 9.72 2.16 -2.14
N PHE A 27 10.33 1.07 -1.66
CA PHE A 27 9.65 0.10 -0.80
C PHE A 27 9.45 0.58 0.62
N ASP A 28 10.30 1.49 1.11
CA ASP A 28 10.10 2.10 2.43
C ASP A 28 8.84 2.98 2.43
N ALA A 29 8.58 3.69 1.32
CA ALA A 29 7.32 4.42 1.13
C ALA A 29 6.10 3.48 1.08
N HIS A 30 6.22 2.30 0.45
CA HIS A 30 5.15 1.31 0.42
C HIS A 30 4.81 0.74 1.80
N ILE A 31 5.82 0.53 2.66
CA ILE A 31 5.59 0.11 4.05
C ILE A 31 4.90 1.22 4.82
N LEU A 32 5.35 2.47 4.66
CA LEU A 32 4.71 3.63 5.30
C LEU A 32 3.23 3.78 4.93
N ILE A 33 2.85 3.48 3.68
CA ILE A 33 1.44 3.51 3.25
C ILE A 33 0.59 2.46 3.98
N LEU A 34 1.13 1.26 4.23
CA LEU A 34 0.42 0.21 4.98
C LEU A 34 0.24 0.56 6.45
N GLU A 35 1.10 1.43 6.99
CA GLU A 35 1.06 1.91 8.36
C GLU A 35 0.31 3.24 8.49
N ASP A 36 -0.21 3.79 7.40
CA ASP A 36 -0.93 5.06 7.38
C ASP A 36 -2.22 4.97 8.23
N PRO A 37 -2.32 5.75 9.33
CA PRO A 37 -3.49 5.74 10.20
C PRO A 37 -4.81 6.05 9.48
N ASP A 38 -4.80 6.89 8.45
CA ASP A 38 -6.02 7.26 7.71
C ASP A 38 -6.51 6.10 6.84
N LEU A 39 -5.58 5.34 6.26
CA LEU A 39 -5.88 4.12 5.51
C LEU A 39 -6.45 3.03 6.43
N LEU A 40 -5.83 2.82 7.60
CA LEU A 40 -6.29 1.88 8.60
C LEU A 40 -7.67 2.25 9.15
N GLU A 41 -7.89 3.53 9.42
CA GLU A 41 -9.17 4.03 9.89
C GLU A 41 -10.25 3.91 8.83
N CYS A 42 -9.94 4.15 7.55
CA CYS A 42 -10.89 3.93 6.46
C CYS A 42 -11.29 2.46 6.35
N ALA A 43 -10.35 1.53 6.49
CA ALA A 43 -10.64 0.10 6.51
C ALA A 43 -11.49 -0.27 7.75
N ARG A 44 -11.14 0.26 8.93
CA ARG A 44 -11.88 0.07 10.18
C ARG A 44 -13.33 0.53 10.05
N LYS A 45 -13.58 1.73 9.53
CA LYS A 45 -14.94 2.26 9.28
C LYS A 45 -15.72 1.37 8.32
N GLY A 46 -15.08 0.91 7.24
CA GLY A 46 -15.70 -0.03 6.32
C GLY A 46 -16.19 -1.31 6.99
N ILE A 47 -15.43 -1.83 7.96
CA ILE A 47 -15.78 -3.05 8.70
C ILE A 47 -16.88 -2.77 9.74
N PHE A 48 -16.68 -1.80 10.62
CA PHE A 48 -17.50 -1.65 11.83
C PHE A 48 -18.70 -0.73 11.65
N GLU A 49 -18.64 0.23 10.72
CA GLU A 49 -19.73 1.18 10.48
C GLU A 49 -20.53 0.78 9.24
N GLU A 50 -19.84 0.41 8.15
CA GLU A 50 -20.48 0.01 6.88
C GLU A 50 -20.78 -1.49 6.80
N HIS A 51 -20.38 -2.28 7.81
CA HIS A 51 -20.60 -3.74 7.89
C HIS A 51 -20.08 -4.53 6.68
N LYS A 52 -19.03 -4.04 6.02
CA LYS A 52 -18.35 -4.75 4.94
C LYS A 52 -17.46 -5.85 5.52
N ASN A 53 -17.28 -6.93 4.75
CA ASN A 53 -16.22 -7.87 5.09
C ASN A 53 -14.84 -7.19 5.00
N ALA A 54 -13.85 -7.73 5.72
CA ALA A 54 -12.53 -7.13 5.83
C ALA A 54 -11.84 -6.93 4.47
N ALA A 55 -11.99 -7.87 3.54
CA ALA A 55 -11.38 -7.76 2.21
C ALA A 55 -11.98 -6.60 1.40
N ALA A 56 -13.31 -6.45 1.40
CA ALA A 56 -13.99 -5.37 0.70
C ALA A 56 -13.72 -4.00 1.34
N ALA A 57 -13.66 -3.93 2.68
CA ALA A 57 -13.29 -2.70 3.39
C ALA A 57 -11.85 -2.29 3.10
N TRP A 58 -10.92 -3.25 3.10
CA TRP A 58 -9.53 -3.05 2.75
C TRP A 58 -9.36 -2.57 1.30
N GLN A 59 -10.01 -3.24 0.35
CA GLN A 59 -9.98 -2.84 -1.06
C GLN A 59 -10.51 -1.42 -1.26
N THR A 60 -11.57 -1.05 -0.53
CA THR A 60 -12.11 0.33 -0.56
C THR A 60 -11.10 1.35 -0.04
N ALA A 61 -10.40 1.04 1.06
CA ALA A 61 -9.41 1.94 1.64
C ALA A 61 -8.20 2.14 0.70
N ILE A 62 -7.70 1.05 0.12
CA ILE A 62 -6.60 1.07 -0.86
C ILE A 62 -6.98 1.87 -2.11
N GLU A 63 -8.20 1.69 -2.62
CA GLU A 63 -8.63 2.41 -3.82
C GLU A 63 -8.74 3.92 -3.56
N LYS A 64 -9.21 4.33 -2.37
CA LYS A 64 -9.22 5.74 -1.97
C LYS A 64 -7.80 6.32 -1.87
N ALA A 65 -6.87 5.58 -1.27
CA ALA A 65 -5.47 6.01 -1.19
C ALA A 65 -4.83 6.12 -2.58
N ALA A 66 -5.04 5.14 -3.45
CA ALA A 66 -4.53 5.17 -4.82
C ALA A 66 -5.12 6.33 -5.64
N ALA A 67 -6.42 6.58 -5.55
CA ALA A 67 -7.08 7.70 -6.22
C ALA A 67 -6.51 9.06 -5.78
N ALA A 68 -6.14 9.21 -4.49
CA ALA A 68 -5.49 10.42 -4.01
C ALA A 68 -4.13 10.65 -4.68
N TYR A 69 -3.36 9.59 -4.99
CA TYR A 69 -2.11 9.71 -5.75
C TYR A 69 -2.35 9.97 -7.25
N GLU A 70 -3.42 9.45 -7.84
CA GLU A 70 -3.75 9.70 -9.26
C GLU A 70 -4.15 11.16 -9.52
N ASP A 71 -4.83 11.78 -8.56
CA ASP A 71 -5.26 13.19 -8.65
C ASP A 71 -4.07 14.17 -8.56
N LEU A 72 -2.90 13.71 -8.11
CA LEU A 72 -1.67 14.48 -8.19
C LEU A 72 -1.23 14.56 -9.66
N LYS A 73 -1.13 15.78 -10.20
CA LYS A 73 -0.69 16.06 -11.59
C LYS A 73 0.82 15.87 -11.80
N ASP A 74 1.38 14.84 -11.22
CA ASP A 74 2.79 14.47 -11.30
C ASP A 74 2.88 13.02 -11.78
N ALA A 75 3.50 12.80 -12.94
CA ALA A 75 3.59 11.49 -13.57
C ALA A 75 4.32 10.44 -12.71
N TYR A 76 5.29 10.87 -11.89
CA TYR A 76 5.98 9.99 -10.95
C TYR A 76 5.04 9.58 -9.81
N LEU A 77 4.22 10.51 -9.30
CA LEU A 77 3.25 10.21 -8.23
C LEU A 77 2.05 9.39 -8.73
N GLN A 78 1.62 9.58 -9.98
CA GLN A 78 0.60 8.75 -10.61
C GLN A 78 1.06 7.30 -10.75
N GLN A 79 2.35 7.08 -11.07
CA GLN A 79 2.93 5.74 -11.09
C GLN A 79 2.82 5.07 -9.69
N ARG A 80 2.97 5.85 -8.61
CA ARG A 80 2.82 5.32 -7.24
C ARG A 80 1.41 4.85 -6.91
N ALA A 81 0.37 5.37 -7.55
CA ALA A 81 -0.98 4.85 -7.35
C ALA A 81 -1.10 3.37 -7.77
N VAL A 82 -0.38 2.97 -8.82
CA VAL A 82 -0.31 1.57 -9.26
C VAL A 82 0.37 0.72 -8.19
N ASP A 83 1.48 1.21 -7.64
CA ASP A 83 2.23 0.51 -6.60
C ASP A 83 1.41 0.34 -5.30
N VAL A 84 0.64 1.36 -4.89
CA VAL A 84 -0.30 1.31 -3.75
C VAL A 84 -1.33 0.20 -3.94
N ARG A 85 -1.92 0.10 -5.13
CA ARG A 85 -2.88 -0.97 -5.45
C ARG A 85 -2.23 -2.34 -5.41
N ASP A 86 -1.00 -2.47 -5.89
CA ASP A 86 -0.26 -3.73 -5.86
C ASP A 86 0.04 -4.20 -4.43
N VAL A 87 0.49 -3.29 -3.58
CA VAL A 87 0.73 -3.55 -2.17
C VAL A 87 -0.57 -3.93 -1.46
N GLY A 88 -1.66 -3.20 -1.72
CA GLY A 88 -2.98 -3.53 -1.19
C GLY A 88 -3.48 -4.92 -1.62
N ARG A 89 -3.28 -5.29 -2.88
CA ARG A 89 -3.61 -6.65 -3.38
C ARG A 89 -2.82 -7.72 -2.66
N GLN A 90 -1.53 -7.49 -2.41
CA GLN A 90 -0.71 -8.47 -1.72
C GLN A 90 -1.23 -8.80 -0.33
N VAL A 91 -1.71 -7.81 0.43
CA VAL A 91 -2.32 -8.04 1.76
C VAL A 91 -3.50 -9.00 1.72
N LEU A 92 -4.23 -9.08 0.60
CA LEU A 92 -5.38 -9.98 0.44
C LEU A 92 -4.98 -11.41 0.01
N LEU A 93 -3.77 -11.61 -0.50
CA LEU A 93 -3.29 -12.89 -1.05
C LEU A 93 -2.47 -13.71 -0.06
N ILE A 94 -2.13 -13.14 1.10
CA ILE A 94 -1.44 -13.79 2.23
C ILE A 94 -2.47 -14.17 3.28
#